data_AF-A0A9N7MWF0-F1
#
_entry.id   AF-A0A9N7MWF0-F1
#
_cell.length_a   1.000
_cell.length_b   1.000
_cell.length_c   1.000
_cell.angle_alpha   90.00
_cell.angle_beta   90.00
_cell.angle_gamma   90.00
#
_symmetry.space_group_name_H-M   'P 1'
#
loop_
_entity.id
_entity.type
_entity.pdbx_description
1 polymer ?
#
loop_
_entity_poly.entity_id
_entity_poly.type
_entity_poly.pdbx_seq_one_letter_code
_entity_poly.pdbx_strand_id
1 'polypeptide(L)'
;MGIKGLTKLLADNAPKAMKAQKFESYFGRKIAIDASMSVYRFLIVLGRRGTQMLTNEAGEVTSHLQGMFGRTVQLLEAGIKPVYVFDGMPPDLKKNELAKRVSNSLILPLPLQTGNIEDIEKFSKRTVKATEKHYEDCKRLLRLMGVPVIEAPCEAEAQCSALCKAGKVYAVASEDMDTLAFGAPRFVRHFMDSSWKRIHVMEFELIKVLEELNLTMDQFIDLCILSGCDYCESIRGIGGITALKQIRQYGSIEGIMENLNHKRYQIPDEWTYMESRSLFKEPLVLTEDHQLELKWTDPDEDGLISFLVNENAFNKDRITQSIERVMTAKSKLSYSRSESFFKPAVGQSVPAERVETRCAFVAPKPVMKVGTCYPVEASVHSRPKAMGSKSPSSLDMRSSQPMFC
;
A
#
# COMPACT_ATOMS: atom_id res chain seq x y z
N MET A 1 -7.08 -5.84 -5.01
CA MET A 1 -8.30 -6.07 -5.80
C MET A 1 -9.51 -5.83 -4.90
N GLY A 2 -10.37 -6.81 -4.64
CA GLY A 2 -11.51 -6.68 -3.74
C GLY A 2 -12.42 -5.50 -4.05
N ILE A 3 -12.74 -4.71 -3.02
CA ILE A 3 -13.69 -3.59 -3.02
C ILE A 3 -13.55 -2.64 -4.23
N LYS A 4 -14.48 -2.79 -5.18
CA LYS A 4 -14.50 -2.09 -6.47
C LYS A 4 -14.65 -0.58 -6.28
N GLY A 5 -13.58 0.15 -6.62
CA GLY A 5 -13.55 1.62 -6.60
C GLY A 5 -13.30 2.29 -5.23
N LEU A 6 -13.14 1.53 -4.14
CA LEU A 6 -13.01 2.12 -2.79
C LEU A 6 -11.86 3.13 -2.67
N THR A 7 -10.71 2.86 -3.30
CA THR A 7 -9.56 3.80 -3.26
C THR A 7 -9.92 5.19 -3.78
N LYS A 8 -10.77 5.28 -4.81
CA LYS A 8 -11.27 6.58 -5.30
C LYS A 8 -12.32 7.16 -4.36
N LEU A 9 -13.25 6.33 -3.86
CA LEU A 9 -14.27 6.78 -2.90
C LEU A 9 -13.62 7.45 -1.68
N LEU A 10 -12.55 6.86 -1.13
CA LEU A 10 -11.78 7.41 -0.02
C LEU A 10 -11.01 8.67 -0.41
N ALA A 11 -10.39 8.73 -1.59
CA ALA A 11 -9.73 9.95 -2.05
C ALA A 11 -10.71 11.13 -2.21
N ASP A 12 -11.93 10.86 -2.67
CA ASP A 12 -12.98 11.86 -2.90
C ASP A 12 -13.75 12.25 -1.61
N ASN A 13 -13.80 11.40 -0.57
CA ASN A 13 -14.69 11.59 0.61
C ASN A 13 -14.02 11.46 1.99
N ALA A 14 -12.82 10.86 2.08
CA ALA A 14 -12.05 10.67 3.31
C ALA A 14 -10.52 10.91 3.08
N PRO A 15 -10.13 12.11 2.60
CA PRO A 15 -8.76 12.37 2.15
C PRO A 15 -7.73 12.47 3.30
N LYS A 16 -8.13 12.79 4.54
CA LYS A 16 -7.21 12.85 5.70
C LYS A 16 -6.90 11.46 6.26
N ALA A 17 -7.73 10.46 5.94
CA ALA A 17 -7.47 9.06 6.21
C ALA A 17 -6.35 8.47 5.33
N MET A 18 -6.04 9.11 4.19
CA MET A 18 -5.02 8.70 3.23
C MET A 18 -3.75 9.55 3.35
N LYS A 19 -2.57 8.92 3.38
CA LYS A 19 -1.28 9.62 3.49
C LYS A 19 -0.22 9.02 2.55
N ALA A 20 0.43 9.87 1.77
CA ALA A 20 1.65 9.52 1.06
C ALA A 20 2.84 9.54 2.03
N GLN A 21 3.40 8.38 2.35
CA GLN A 21 4.55 8.21 3.24
C GLN A 21 5.82 7.88 2.47
N LYS A 22 6.97 8.18 3.10
CA LYS A 22 8.30 7.72 2.65
C LYS A 22 8.56 6.30 3.16
N PHE A 23 9.24 5.47 2.37
CA PHE A 23 9.53 4.07 2.75
C PHE A 23 10.38 3.98 4.04
N GLU A 24 11.26 4.95 4.24
CA GLU A 24 12.13 5.08 5.40
C GLU A 24 11.36 5.37 6.71
N SER A 25 10.11 5.88 6.63
CA SER A 25 9.29 6.15 7.82
C SER A 25 8.83 4.88 8.58
N TYR A 26 8.99 3.71 7.94
CA TYR A 26 8.67 2.41 8.52
C TYR A 26 9.86 1.73 9.22
N PHE A 27 11.00 2.42 9.36
CA PHE A 27 12.17 1.94 10.12
C PHE A 27 11.77 1.42 11.50
N GLY A 28 12.22 0.21 11.86
CA GLY A 28 11.92 -0.46 13.12
C GLY A 28 10.49 -1.02 13.25
N ARG A 29 9.58 -0.75 12.30
CA ARG A 29 8.20 -1.25 12.34
C ARG A 29 8.12 -2.73 11.95
N LYS A 30 7.27 -3.48 12.65
CA LYS A 30 6.78 -4.79 12.21
C LYS A 30 5.65 -4.58 11.21
N ILE A 31 5.68 -5.24 10.05
CA ILE A 31 4.65 -5.11 9.00
C ILE A 31 4.19 -6.51 8.59
N ALA A 32 2.88 -6.77 8.60
CA ALA A 32 2.34 -8.00 8.01
C ALA A 32 2.18 -7.80 6.50
N ILE A 33 2.64 -8.76 5.71
CA ILE A 33 2.65 -8.69 4.25
C ILE A 33 1.85 -9.85 3.69
N ASP A 34 0.87 -9.52 2.86
CA ASP A 34 0.21 -10.45 1.94
C ASP A 34 1.25 -11.01 0.96
N ALA A 35 1.58 -12.29 1.16
CA ALA A 35 2.55 -13.00 0.35
C ALA A 35 1.97 -13.42 -1.00
N SER A 36 0.68 -13.76 -1.07
CA SER A 36 0.03 -14.26 -2.27
C SER A 36 0.01 -13.24 -3.41
N MET A 37 -0.43 -12.01 -3.12
CA MET A 37 -0.35 -10.90 -4.07
C MET A 37 1.09 -10.56 -4.45
N SER A 38 2.04 -10.73 -3.52
CA SER A 38 3.46 -10.49 -3.77
C SER A 38 4.04 -11.53 -4.75
N VAL A 39 3.79 -12.82 -4.55
CA VAL A 39 4.24 -13.91 -5.43
C VAL A 39 3.67 -13.73 -6.84
N TYR A 40 2.36 -13.51 -6.97
CA TYR A 40 1.71 -13.27 -8.27
C TYR A 40 2.31 -12.05 -8.99
N ARG A 41 2.56 -10.96 -8.27
CA ARG A 41 3.19 -9.75 -8.81
C ARG A 41 4.63 -10.03 -9.29
N PHE A 42 5.42 -10.80 -8.55
CA PHE A 42 6.79 -11.15 -8.97
C PHE A 42 6.81 -12.04 -10.22
N LEU A 43 5.90 -13.01 -10.34
CA LEU A 43 5.79 -13.86 -11.55
C LEU A 43 5.37 -13.07 -12.81
N ILE A 44 4.68 -11.93 -12.66
CA ILE A 44 4.26 -11.07 -13.78
C ILE A 44 5.31 -10.01 -14.15
N VAL A 45 5.96 -9.41 -13.15
CA VAL A 45 6.86 -8.25 -13.32
C VAL A 45 8.31 -8.67 -13.52
N LEU A 46 8.74 -9.77 -12.92
CA LEU A 46 10.11 -10.29 -13.02
C LEU A 46 10.15 -11.52 -13.93
N GLY A 47 11.28 -11.72 -14.60
CA GLY A 47 11.52 -12.86 -15.49
C GLY A 47 11.45 -12.56 -16.97
N ARG A 48 10.67 -11.57 -17.41
CA ARG A 48 10.40 -11.39 -18.85
C ARG A 48 11.38 -10.49 -19.59
N ARG A 49 11.99 -11.07 -20.63
CA ARG A 49 12.59 -10.35 -21.77
C ARG A 49 11.90 -10.86 -23.04
N GLY A 50 10.88 -10.14 -23.49
CA GLY A 50 9.96 -10.65 -24.51
C GLY A 50 9.18 -11.85 -24.00
N THR A 51 9.18 -12.95 -24.75
CA THR A 51 8.41 -14.18 -24.45
C THR A 51 9.07 -15.10 -23.41
N GLN A 52 10.40 -15.04 -23.23
CA GLN A 52 11.12 -15.89 -22.29
C GLN A 52 10.88 -15.47 -20.84
N MET A 53 10.75 -16.45 -19.93
CA MET A 53 10.82 -16.25 -18.48
C MET A 53 12.24 -16.58 -17.97
N LEU A 54 12.58 -16.10 -16.76
CA LEU A 54 13.76 -16.59 -16.05
C LEU A 54 13.45 -17.95 -15.45
N THR A 55 14.29 -18.93 -15.76
CA THR A 55 14.20 -20.30 -15.27
C THR A 55 15.53 -20.80 -14.71
N ASN A 56 15.48 -21.86 -13.90
CA ASN A 56 16.66 -22.68 -13.61
C ASN A 56 17.01 -23.60 -14.81
N GLU A 57 18.04 -24.43 -14.68
CA GLU A 57 18.49 -25.36 -15.72
C GLU A 57 17.46 -26.45 -16.05
N ALA A 58 16.55 -26.76 -15.10
CA ALA A 58 15.43 -27.68 -15.29
C ALA A 58 14.20 -27.03 -15.97
N GLY A 59 14.26 -25.73 -16.32
CA GLY A 59 13.18 -25.00 -16.96
C GLY A 59 12.09 -24.46 -16.02
N GLU A 60 12.31 -24.50 -14.70
CA GLU A 60 11.37 -24.05 -13.68
C GLU A 60 11.51 -22.55 -13.39
N VAL A 61 10.39 -21.83 -13.23
CA VAL A 61 10.36 -20.35 -13.22
C VAL A 61 10.85 -19.75 -11.89
N THR A 62 12.02 -19.10 -11.90
CA THR A 62 12.68 -18.57 -10.68
C THR A 62 12.31 -17.12 -10.31
N SER A 63 11.46 -16.44 -11.10
CA SER A 63 11.06 -15.04 -10.87
C SER A 63 10.50 -14.76 -9.46
N HIS A 64 9.77 -15.72 -8.88
CA HIS A 64 9.14 -15.57 -7.58
C HIS A 64 10.19 -15.54 -6.45
N LEU A 65 11.18 -16.45 -6.47
CA LEU A 65 12.34 -16.42 -5.59
C LEU A 65 13.14 -15.12 -5.72
N GLN A 66 13.44 -14.69 -6.96
CA GLN A 66 14.21 -13.46 -7.18
C GLN A 66 13.51 -12.23 -6.60
N GLY A 67 12.20 -12.10 -6.81
CA GLY A 67 11.40 -10.99 -6.29
C GLY A 67 11.27 -11.02 -4.78
N MET A 68 10.96 -12.18 -4.22
CA MET A 68 10.78 -12.35 -2.78
C MET A 68 12.10 -12.10 -2.03
N PHE A 69 13.22 -12.69 -2.47
CA PHE A 69 14.54 -12.46 -1.89
C PHE A 69 14.92 -10.97 -1.99
N GLY A 70 14.88 -10.42 -3.21
CA GLY A 70 15.28 -9.03 -3.47
C GLY A 70 14.46 -7.99 -2.70
N ARG A 71 13.15 -8.19 -2.53
CA ARG A 71 12.30 -7.28 -1.75
C ARG A 71 12.48 -7.49 -0.24
N THR A 72 12.63 -8.72 0.22
CA THR A 72 12.87 -9.02 1.65
C THR A 72 14.21 -8.46 2.12
N VAL A 73 15.27 -8.58 1.31
CA VAL A 73 16.57 -7.91 1.55
C VAL A 73 16.38 -6.41 1.72
N GLN A 74 15.69 -5.73 0.81
CA GLN A 74 15.44 -4.27 0.89
C GLN A 74 14.64 -3.85 2.12
N LEU A 75 13.69 -4.68 2.59
CA LEU A 75 12.92 -4.42 3.81
C LEU A 75 13.82 -4.52 5.05
N LEU A 76 14.62 -5.59 5.14
CA LEU A 76 15.55 -5.80 6.25
C LEU A 76 16.68 -4.76 6.28
N GLU A 77 17.23 -4.37 5.12
CA GLU A 77 18.19 -3.27 4.98
C GLU A 77 17.63 -1.93 5.48
N ALA A 78 16.34 -1.66 5.22
CA ALA A 78 15.63 -0.47 5.70
C ALA A 78 15.19 -0.54 7.17
N GLY A 79 15.59 -1.59 7.90
CA GLY A 79 15.22 -1.78 9.31
C GLY A 79 13.76 -2.20 9.56
N ILE A 80 13.03 -2.54 8.50
CA ILE A 80 11.65 -3.01 8.58
C ILE A 80 11.65 -4.49 8.95
N LYS A 81 10.67 -4.93 9.74
CA LYS A 81 10.51 -6.31 10.19
C LYS A 81 9.28 -6.95 9.52
N PRO A 82 9.43 -7.54 8.32
CA PRO A 82 8.32 -8.17 7.62
C PRO A 82 7.90 -9.48 8.31
N VAL A 83 6.60 -9.75 8.42
CA VAL A 83 6.06 -11.11 8.55
C VAL A 83 5.23 -11.39 7.31
N TYR A 84 5.47 -12.52 6.65
CA TYR A 84 4.74 -12.89 5.45
C TYR A 84 3.58 -13.81 5.81
N VAL A 85 2.40 -13.54 5.26
CA VAL A 85 1.20 -14.32 5.45
C VAL A 85 0.75 -14.85 4.09
N PHE A 86 0.64 -16.18 3.97
CA PHE A 86 0.14 -16.87 2.78
C PHE A 86 -1.32 -17.27 2.98
N ASP A 87 -2.10 -17.34 1.91
CA ASP A 87 -3.48 -17.85 1.96
C ASP A 87 -3.53 -19.33 2.30
N GLY A 88 -4.63 -19.75 2.94
CA GLY A 88 -5.03 -21.13 3.09
C GLY A 88 -6.07 -21.53 2.04
N MET A 89 -7.15 -22.18 2.49
CA MET A 89 -8.25 -22.57 1.61
C MET A 89 -9.17 -21.35 1.35
N PRO A 90 -9.43 -20.95 0.10
CA PRO A 90 -10.33 -19.84 -0.18
C PRO A 90 -11.77 -20.16 0.24
N PRO A 91 -12.53 -19.18 0.75
CA PRO A 91 -13.88 -19.41 1.26
C PRO A 91 -14.85 -19.68 0.11
N ASP A 92 -15.87 -20.49 0.40
CA ASP A 92 -16.87 -20.94 -0.59
C ASP A 92 -17.52 -19.79 -1.39
N LEU A 93 -17.74 -18.65 -0.73
CA LEU A 93 -18.23 -17.41 -1.33
C LEU A 93 -17.36 -16.90 -2.51
N LYS A 94 -16.02 -17.02 -2.40
CA LYS A 94 -15.06 -16.53 -3.40
C LYS A 94 -14.98 -17.45 -4.64
N LYS A 95 -15.56 -18.65 -4.61
CA LYS A 95 -15.55 -19.62 -5.74
C LYS A 95 -16.06 -18.99 -7.05
N ASN A 96 -17.12 -18.17 -6.99
CA ASN A 96 -17.70 -17.52 -8.16
C ASN A 96 -16.77 -16.47 -8.76
N GLU A 97 -16.07 -15.68 -7.95
CA GLU A 97 -15.09 -14.69 -8.42
C GLU A 97 -13.80 -15.38 -8.92
N LEU A 98 -13.36 -16.46 -8.27
CA LEU A 98 -12.26 -17.30 -8.76
C LEU A 98 -12.59 -17.92 -10.13
N ALA A 99 -13.82 -18.41 -10.34
CA ALA A 99 -14.28 -18.91 -11.63
C ALA A 99 -14.31 -17.79 -12.70
N LYS A 100 -14.79 -16.59 -12.35
CA LYS A 100 -14.75 -15.39 -13.22
C LYS A 100 -13.31 -14.98 -13.55
N ARG A 101 -12.36 -15.13 -12.63
CA ARG A 101 -10.92 -14.91 -12.90
C ARG A 101 -10.35 -15.95 -13.86
N VAL A 102 -10.64 -17.23 -13.65
CA VAL A 102 -10.19 -18.32 -14.53
C VAL A 102 -10.75 -18.16 -15.94
N SER A 103 -12.04 -17.84 -16.11
CA SER A 103 -12.61 -17.61 -17.44
C SER A 103 -11.99 -16.39 -18.13
N ASN A 104 -11.78 -15.28 -17.41
CA ASN A 104 -11.11 -14.10 -17.96
C ASN A 104 -9.63 -14.33 -18.36
N SER A 105 -8.94 -15.31 -17.74
CA SER A 105 -7.61 -15.77 -18.18
C SER A 105 -7.66 -16.75 -19.36
N LEU A 106 -8.79 -17.43 -19.58
CA LEU A 106 -9.00 -18.36 -20.71
C LEU A 106 -9.58 -17.69 -21.95
N ILE A 107 -10.23 -16.52 -21.82
CA ILE A 107 -10.64 -15.67 -22.94
C ILE A 107 -9.38 -15.03 -23.54
N LEU A 108 -8.66 -15.83 -24.33
CA LEU A 108 -7.71 -15.36 -25.32
C LEU A 108 -8.53 -14.91 -26.54
N PRO A 109 -8.58 -13.61 -26.89
CA PRO A 109 -9.07 -13.20 -28.20
C PRO A 109 -8.16 -13.79 -29.28
N LEU A 110 -8.65 -13.91 -30.51
CA LEU A 110 -7.84 -14.33 -31.66
C LEU A 110 -7.19 -13.11 -32.35
N PRO A 111 -5.98 -12.69 -31.94
CA PRO A 111 -5.07 -11.99 -32.87
C PRO A 111 -3.65 -12.56 -32.84
N LEU A 112 -3.47 -13.87 -32.68
CA LEU A 112 -2.17 -14.52 -32.96
C LEU A 112 -1.71 -14.39 -34.42
N GLN A 113 -2.56 -13.86 -35.30
CA GLN A 113 -2.27 -13.51 -36.70
C GLN A 113 -1.83 -12.04 -36.89
N THR A 114 -1.84 -11.21 -35.84
CA THR A 114 -1.40 -9.81 -35.90
C THR A 114 -0.30 -9.61 -34.85
N GLY A 115 0.95 -9.72 -35.29
CA GLY A 115 2.14 -9.87 -34.42
C GLY A 115 2.57 -8.62 -33.62
N ASN A 116 1.64 -7.94 -32.95
CA ASN A 116 1.95 -6.81 -32.08
C ASN A 116 2.55 -7.29 -30.75
N ILE A 117 3.82 -6.96 -30.51
CA ILE A 117 4.60 -7.47 -29.37
C ILE A 117 3.97 -7.06 -28.03
N GLU A 118 3.45 -5.83 -27.94
CA GLU A 118 2.83 -5.30 -26.72
C GLU A 118 1.57 -6.08 -26.31
N ASP A 119 0.72 -6.44 -27.27
CA ASP A 119 -0.49 -7.21 -26.99
C ASP A 119 -0.15 -8.67 -26.64
N ILE A 120 0.84 -9.28 -27.31
CA ILE A 120 1.38 -10.60 -26.92
C ILE A 120 1.88 -10.57 -25.47
N GLU A 121 2.65 -9.56 -25.08
CA GLU A 121 3.13 -9.42 -23.70
C GLU A 121 1.97 -9.25 -22.71
N LYS A 122 1.00 -8.40 -23.04
CA LYS A 122 -0.22 -8.10 -22.24
C LYS A 122 -1.13 -9.31 -22.07
N PHE A 123 -1.32 -10.15 -23.09
CA PHE A 123 -2.02 -11.43 -22.95
C PHE A 123 -1.20 -12.42 -22.13
N SER A 124 0.10 -12.54 -22.38
CA SER A 124 0.98 -13.46 -21.63
C SER A 124 1.03 -13.18 -20.12
N LYS A 125 0.74 -11.95 -19.68
CA LYS A 125 0.59 -11.55 -18.27
C LYS A 125 -0.72 -12.04 -17.63
N ARG A 126 -1.79 -12.23 -18.42
CA ARG A 126 -3.09 -12.77 -17.94
C ARG A 126 -3.09 -14.28 -17.78
N THR A 127 -2.21 -14.99 -18.49
CA THR A 127 -2.08 -16.45 -18.42
C THR A 127 -1.22 -16.93 -17.26
N VAL A 128 -0.46 -16.04 -16.60
CA VAL A 128 0.38 -16.39 -15.44
C VAL A 128 -0.50 -16.87 -14.29
N LYS A 129 -0.16 -18.03 -13.73
CA LYS A 129 -0.73 -18.55 -12.49
C LYS A 129 0.41 -18.87 -11.52
N ALA A 130 0.21 -18.58 -10.24
CA ALA A 130 1.04 -19.15 -9.20
C ALA A 130 0.68 -20.63 -9.00
N THR A 131 1.66 -21.44 -8.61
CA THR A 131 1.51 -22.87 -8.30
C THR A 131 1.83 -23.08 -6.82
N GLU A 132 1.37 -24.20 -6.27
CA GLU A 132 1.72 -24.61 -4.90
C GLU A 132 3.24 -24.64 -4.67
N LYS A 133 4.01 -25.16 -5.65
CA LYS A 133 5.48 -25.09 -5.63
C LYS A 133 6.01 -23.66 -5.48
N HIS A 134 5.51 -22.68 -6.25
CA HIS A 134 5.97 -21.28 -6.10
C HIS A 134 5.69 -20.70 -4.70
N TYR A 135 4.66 -21.18 -4.01
CA TYR A 135 4.39 -20.78 -2.62
C TYR A 135 5.35 -21.48 -1.65
N GLU A 136 5.55 -22.80 -1.75
CA GLU A 136 6.50 -23.53 -0.90
C GLU A 136 7.95 -23.07 -1.09
N ASP A 137 8.38 -22.81 -2.32
CA ASP A 137 9.69 -22.24 -2.63
C ASP A 137 9.86 -20.86 -1.97
N CYS A 138 8.82 -20.01 -1.99
CA CYS A 138 8.82 -18.74 -1.24
C CYS A 138 8.79 -18.93 0.29
N LYS A 139 8.01 -19.87 0.84
CA LYS A 139 7.98 -20.17 2.28
C LYS A 139 9.35 -20.68 2.75
N ARG A 140 9.98 -21.61 2.01
CA ARG A 140 11.34 -22.13 2.26
C ARG A 140 12.37 -21.00 2.24
N LEU A 141 12.35 -20.15 1.21
CA LEU A 141 13.21 -18.98 1.10
C LEU A 141 13.10 -18.07 2.34
N LEU A 142 11.88 -17.70 2.73
CA LEU A 142 11.65 -16.78 3.84
C LEU A 142 12.07 -17.37 5.20
N ARG A 143 11.82 -18.67 5.41
CA ARG A 143 12.33 -19.44 6.57
C ARG A 143 13.86 -19.40 6.62
N LEU A 144 14.54 -19.66 5.50
CA LEU A 144 16.01 -19.57 5.39
C LEU A 144 16.55 -18.14 5.58
N MET A 145 15.79 -17.10 5.20
CA MET A 145 16.14 -15.70 5.50
C MET A 145 15.94 -15.30 6.97
N GLY A 146 15.47 -16.21 7.83
CA GLY A 146 15.16 -15.92 9.23
C GLY A 146 13.94 -15.01 9.42
N VAL A 147 13.02 -15.01 8.45
CA VAL A 147 11.81 -14.18 8.43
C VAL A 147 10.58 -15.03 8.79
N PRO A 148 9.72 -14.57 9.72
CA PRO A 148 8.55 -15.33 10.13
C PRO A 148 7.54 -15.43 8.98
N VAL A 149 7.02 -16.65 8.81
CA VAL A 149 6.00 -17.03 7.83
C VAL A 149 4.80 -17.55 8.60
N ILE A 150 3.61 -17.05 8.26
CA ILE A 150 2.32 -17.54 8.75
C ILE A 150 1.53 -18.04 7.55
N GLU A 151 0.78 -19.12 7.77
CA GLU A 151 -0.13 -19.70 6.80
C GLU A 151 -1.54 -19.48 7.37
N ALA A 152 -2.33 -18.63 6.71
CA ALA A 152 -3.69 -18.35 7.15
C ALA A 152 -4.57 -19.60 6.92
N PRO A 153 -5.62 -19.83 7.72
CA PRO A 153 -6.58 -20.89 7.43
C PRO A 153 -7.47 -20.56 6.20
N CYS A 154 -7.59 -19.26 5.90
CA CYS A 154 -8.40 -18.68 4.84
C CYS A 154 -7.59 -17.51 4.21
N GLU A 155 -8.18 -16.32 4.04
CA GLU A 155 -7.52 -15.15 3.42
C GLU A 155 -6.35 -14.57 4.26
N ALA A 156 -5.21 -14.34 3.61
CA ALA A 156 -4.02 -13.73 4.21
C ALA A 156 -4.28 -12.29 4.69
N GLU A 157 -5.09 -11.52 3.97
CA GLU A 157 -5.45 -10.14 4.33
C GLU A 157 -6.29 -10.05 5.60
N ALA A 158 -7.15 -11.04 5.86
CA ALA A 158 -7.90 -11.17 7.10
C ALA A 158 -6.98 -11.53 8.29
N GLN A 159 -6.08 -12.52 8.10
CA GLN A 159 -5.08 -12.91 9.10
C GLN A 159 -4.10 -11.76 9.42
N CYS A 160 -3.65 -11.00 8.40
CA CYS A 160 -2.87 -9.78 8.58
C CYS A 160 -3.64 -8.73 9.40
N SER A 161 -4.93 -8.54 9.09
CA SER A 161 -5.80 -7.61 9.81
C SER A 161 -5.94 -7.99 11.28
N ALA A 162 -6.10 -9.28 11.60
CA ALA A 162 -6.12 -9.79 12.97
C ALA A 162 -4.79 -9.53 13.71
N LEU A 163 -3.64 -9.79 13.08
CA LEU A 163 -2.31 -9.47 13.65
C LEU A 163 -2.14 -7.98 13.94
N CYS A 164 -2.72 -7.11 13.11
CA CYS A 164 -2.66 -5.67 13.28
C CYS A 164 -3.63 -5.17 14.36
N LYS A 165 -4.85 -5.73 14.46
CA LYS A 165 -5.79 -5.48 15.57
C LYS A 165 -5.19 -5.90 16.92
N ALA A 166 -4.51 -7.05 16.97
CA ALA A 166 -3.83 -7.57 18.16
C ALA A 166 -2.50 -6.84 18.50
N GLY A 167 -2.12 -5.78 17.78
CA GLY A 167 -0.88 -5.03 18.02
C GLY A 167 0.42 -5.80 17.75
N LYS A 168 0.35 -7.01 17.19
CA LYS A 168 1.52 -7.85 16.87
C LYS A 168 2.34 -7.24 15.72
N VAL A 169 1.70 -6.46 14.85
CA VAL A 169 2.31 -5.63 13.78
C VAL A 169 1.78 -4.19 13.80
N TYR A 170 2.50 -3.25 13.16
CA TYR A 170 2.13 -1.84 13.04
C TYR A 170 1.09 -1.59 11.93
N ALA A 171 1.20 -2.28 10.80
CA ALA A 171 0.31 -2.14 9.65
C ALA A 171 0.28 -3.42 8.80
N VAL A 172 -0.75 -3.53 7.95
CA VAL A 172 -0.89 -4.55 6.90
C VAL A 172 -0.48 -3.99 5.55
N ALA A 173 0.35 -4.71 4.81
CA ALA A 173 0.76 -4.42 3.44
C ALA A 173 0.12 -5.41 2.46
N SER A 174 -0.79 -4.91 1.63
CA SER A 174 -1.37 -5.61 0.47
C SER A 174 -1.71 -4.58 -0.62
N GLU A 175 -2.10 -5.04 -1.80
CA GLU A 175 -2.80 -4.23 -2.81
C GLU A 175 -4.32 -4.47 -2.80
N ASP A 176 -4.83 -5.26 -1.84
CA ASP A 176 -6.26 -5.49 -1.67
C ASP A 176 -6.93 -4.54 -0.68
N MET A 177 -8.03 -3.94 -1.14
CA MET A 177 -8.84 -3.02 -0.34
C MET A 177 -9.71 -3.78 0.67
N ASP A 178 -9.99 -5.07 0.45
CA ASP A 178 -10.74 -5.92 1.39
C ASP A 178 -10.09 -5.94 2.78
N THR A 179 -8.76 -5.74 2.87
CA THR A 179 -7.99 -5.46 4.10
C THR A 179 -8.63 -4.42 5.03
N LEU A 180 -9.26 -3.36 4.49
CA LEU A 180 -9.95 -2.36 5.30
C LEU A 180 -11.32 -2.86 5.80
N ALA A 181 -12.03 -3.69 5.04
CA ALA A 181 -13.30 -4.28 5.46
C ALA A 181 -13.11 -5.40 6.50
N PHE A 182 -12.02 -6.17 6.43
CA PHE A 182 -11.55 -7.01 7.54
C PHE A 182 -11.05 -6.19 8.76
N GLY A 183 -10.99 -4.87 8.65
CA GLY A 183 -10.79 -3.96 9.77
C GLY A 183 -9.33 -3.76 10.20
N ALA A 184 -8.36 -3.79 9.29
CA ALA A 184 -6.97 -3.44 9.60
C ALA A 184 -6.85 -1.98 10.09
N PRO A 185 -6.36 -1.72 11.33
CA PRO A 185 -6.24 -0.35 11.86
C PRO A 185 -5.33 0.57 11.03
N ARG A 186 -4.26 0.00 10.45
CA ARG A 186 -3.40 0.63 9.45
C ARG A 186 -3.19 -0.32 8.28
N PHE A 187 -3.38 0.20 7.08
CA PHE A 187 -3.20 -0.51 5.82
C PHE A 187 -2.27 0.29 4.90
N VAL A 188 -1.33 -0.35 4.21
CA VAL A 188 -0.32 0.30 3.37
C VAL A 188 -0.26 -0.31 1.97
N ARG A 189 -0.42 0.53 0.94
CA ARG A 189 -0.33 0.15 -0.48
C ARG A 189 0.95 0.65 -1.13
N HIS A 190 1.32 0.01 -2.24
CA HIS A 190 2.60 0.14 -2.95
C HIS A 190 3.83 -0.29 -2.12
N PHE A 191 3.62 -0.89 -0.95
CA PHE A 191 4.67 -1.27 -0.02
C PHE A 191 5.59 -2.39 -0.56
N MET A 192 5.08 -3.22 -1.47
CA MET A 192 5.84 -4.27 -2.15
C MET A 192 6.37 -3.86 -3.53
N ASP A 193 6.30 -2.57 -3.89
CA ASP A 193 6.86 -2.07 -5.14
C ASP A 193 8.39 -1.93 -5.08
N SER A 194 9.08 -2.46 -6.09
CA SER A 194 10.53 -2.25 -6.27
C SER A 194 10.88 -0.80 -6.60
N SER A 195 9.90 0.00 -7.03
CA SER A 195 10.03 1.40 -7.43
C SER A 195 9.85 2.39 -6.28
N TRP A 196 9.96 1.95 -5.02
CA TRP A 196 9.74 2.76 -3.80
C TRP A 196 10.54 4.08 -3.72
N LYS A 197 11.66 4.21 -4.45
CA LYS A 197 12.41 5.46 -4.61
C LYS A 197 11.69 6.53 -5.45
N ARG A 198 10.62 6.15 -6.16
CA ARG A 198 9.80 6.99 -7.06
C ARG A 198 8.31 6.99 -6.68
N ILE A 199 7.85 6.00 -5.93
CA ILE A 199 6.44 5.80 -5.55
C ILE A 199 6.33 5.86 -4.03
N HIS A 200 5.53 6.79 -3.52
CA HIS A 200 5.22 6.86 -2.10
C HIS A 200 4.32 5.70 -1.66
N VAL A 201 4.58 5.20 -0.44
CA VAL A 201 3.72 4.22 0.22
C VAL A 201 2.43 4.93 0.63
N MET A 202 1.27 4.40 0.26
CA MET A 202 -0.01 4.99 0.62
C MET A 202 -0.53 4.35 1.91
N GLU A 203 -0.40 5.04 3.05
CA GLU A 203 -1.00 4.63 4.34
C GLU A 203 -2.47 5.05 4.40
N PHE A 204 -3.31 4.12 4.85
CA PHE A 204 -4.73 4.29 5.18
C PHE A 204 -4.91 4.03 6.68
N GLU A 205 -5.58 4.93 7.37
CA GLU A 205 -5.82 4.86 8.83
C GLU A 205 -7.32 4.66 9.07
N LEU A 206 -7.75 3.43 9.38
CA LEU A 206 -9.17 3.01 9.35
C LEU A 206 -10.07 3.86 10.24
N ILE A 207 -9.60 4.26 11.41
CA ILE A 207 -10.34 5.15 12.33
C ILE A 207 -10.77 6.44 11.60
N LYS A 208 -9.87 7.03 10.80
CA LYS A 208 -10.17 8.24 10.02
C LYS A 208 -11.06 7.99 8.80
N VAL A 209 -11.02 6.78 8.23
CA VAL A 209 -12.00 6.38 7.22
C VAL A 209 -13.41 6.40 7.82
N LEU A 210 -13.58 5.83 9.01
CA LEU A 210 -14.87 5.82 9.71
C LEU A 210 -15.29 7.22 10.17
N GLU A 211 -14.38 8.04 10.68
CA GLU A 211 -14.62 9.44 11.07
C GLU A 211 -15.05 10.31 9.89
N GLU A 212 -14.29 10.34 8.78
CA GLU A 212 -14.60 11.23 7.64
C GLU A 212 -15.79 10.75 6.81
N LEU A 213 -16.02 9.43 6.73
CA LEU A 213 -17.26 8.90 6.14
C LEU A 213 -18.46 9.03 7.10
N ASN A 214 -18.23 9.29 8.40
CA ASN A 214 -19.23 9.28 9.46
C ASN A 214 -20.07 7.98 9.44
N LEU A 215 -19.37 6.84 9.54
CA LEU A 215 -19.95 5.49 9.52
C LEU A 215 -19.42 4.65 10.69
N THR A 216 -20.23 3.71 11.17
CA THR A 216 -19.74 2.60 12.00
C THR A 216 -18.97 1.58 11.16
N MET A 217 -18.22 0.68 11.81
CA MET A 217 -17.53 -0.42 11.11
C MET A 217 -18.51 -1.32 10.35
N ASP A 218 -19.69 -1.60 10.93
CA ASP A 218 -20.76 -2.38 10.31
C ASP A 218 -21.28 -1.71 9.02
N GLN A 219 -21.57 -0.41 9.10
CA GLN A 219 -21.99 0.40 7.94
C GLN A 219 -20.89 0.49 6.88
N PHE A 220 -19.63 0.46 7.29
CA PHE A 220 -18.50 0.42 6.37
C PHE A 220 -18.40 -0.94 5.66
N ILE A 221 -18.58 -2.06 6.36
CA ILE A 221 -18.65 -3.40 5.73
C ILE A 221 -19.79 -3.46 4.70
N ASP A 222 -20.98 -2.96 5.06
CA ASP A 222 -22.13 -2.89 4.15
C ASP A 222 -21.86 -1.99 2.93
N LEU A 223 -21.21 -0.84 3.12
CA LEU A 223 -20.74 0.02 2.02
C LEU A 223 -19.76 -0.72 1.09
N CYS A 224 -18.87 -1.54 1.65
CA CYS A 224 -17.89 -2.32 0.88
C CYS A 224 -18.58 -3.42 0.05
N ILE A 225 -19.53 -4.14 0.65
CA ILE A 225 -20.38 -5.14 -0.03
C ILE A 225 -21.18 -4.49 -1.16
N LEU A 226 -21.87 -3.37 -0.91
CA LEU A 226 -22.65 -2.62 -1.91
C LEU A 226 -21.80 -1.96 -3.00
N SER A 227 -20.53 -1.67 -2.73
CA SER A 227 -19.57 -1.22 -3.75
C SER A 227 -19.14 -2.37 -4.66
N GLY A 228 -19.29 -3.61 -4.21
CA GLY A 228 -18.88 -4.84 -4.87
C GLY A 228 -17.52 -5.34 -4.35
N CYS A 229 -17.55 -6.37 -3.51
CA CYS A 229 -16.39 -7.14 -3.05
C CYS A 229 -16.15 -8.38 -3.95
N ASP A 230 -15.31 -9.31 -3.48
CA ASP A 230 -15.00 -10.60 -4.13
C ASP A 230 -15.92 -11.76 -3.68
N TYR A 231 -16.72 -11.59 -2.63
CA TYR A 231 -17.44 -12.67 -1.93
C TYR A 231 -18.92 -12.82 -2.34
N CYS A 232 -19.54 -11.79 -2.91
CA CYS A 232 -20.92 -11.86 -3.41
C CYS A 232 -21.11 -11.04 -4.69
N GLU A 233 -22.27 -11.21 -5.32
CA GLU A 233 -22.77 -10.32 -6.38
C GLU A 233 -22.95 -8.88 -5.85
N SER A 234 -23.22 -7.92 -6.75
CA SER A 234 -23.41 -6.50 -6.42
C SER A 234 -24.58 -5.91 -7.20
N ILE A 235 -25.48 -5.18 -6.52
CA ILE A 235 -26.69 -4.60 -7.15
C ILE A 235 -26.31 -3.68 -8.33
N ARG A 236 -26.77 -4.04 -9.53
CA ARG A 236 -26.40 -3.34 -10.77
C ARG A 236 -26.84 -1.87 -10.74
N GLY A 237 -25.89 -0.96 -10.92
CA GLY A 237 -26.13 0.50 -10.91
C GLY A 237 -26.02 1.14 -9.52
N ILE A 238 -25.77 0.35 -8.47
CA ILE A 238 -25.22 0.82 -7.19
C ILE A 238 -23.70 0.63 -7.26
N GLY A 239 -22.98 1.62 -6.74
CA GLY A 239 -21.52 1.62 -6.58
C GLY A 239 -21.16 2.66 -5.52
N GLY A 240 -19.90 2.73 -5.10
CA GLY A 240 -19.49 3.38 -3.84
C GLY A 240 -20.14 4.73 -3.49
N ILE A 241 -20.30 5.66 -4.44
CA ILE A 241 -20.94 6.97 -4.18
C ILE A 241 -22.46 6.85 -3.93
N THR A 242 -23.14 5.96 -4.65
CA THR A 242 -24.56 5.64 -4.44
C THR A 242 -24.74 4.87 -3.13
N ALA A 243 -23.91 3.86 -2.90
CA ALA A 243 -23.90 3.06 -1.68
C ALA A 243 -23.66 3.92 -0.43
N LEU A 244 -22.68 4.84 -0.44
CA LEU A 244 -22.40 5.75 0.67
C LEU A 244 -23.58 6.66 1.00
N LYS A 245 -24.31 7.13 -0.01
CA LYS A 245 -25.54 7.92 0.19
C LYS A 245 -26.67 7.08 0.79
N GLN A 246 -26.86 5.88 0.29
CA GLN A 246 -27.89 4.96 0.77
C GLN A 246 -27.62 4.47 2.20
N ILE A 247 -26.38 4.10 2.53
CA ILE A 247 -25.99 3.69 3.89
C ILE A 247 -26.14 4.85 4.89
N ARG A 248 -25.79 6.08 4.50
CA ARG A 248 -26.03 7.28 5.34
C ARG A 248 -27.53 7.61 5.52
N GLN A 249 -28.41 7.09 4.67
CA GLN A 249 -29.87 7.35 4.75
C GLN A 249 -30.63 6.23 5.48
N TYR A 250 -30.28 4.96 5.24
CA TYR A 250 -31.04 3.79 5.69
C TYR A 250 -30.24 2.88 6.65
N GLY A 251 -28.97 3.19 6.92
CA GLY A 251 -28.16 2.58 7.98
C GLY A 251 -27.66 1.15 7.78
N SER A 252 -28.23 0.37 6.86
CA SER A 252 -27.92 -1.06 6.63
C SER A 252 -28.34 -1.49 5.21
N ILE A 253 -27.83 -2.62 4.70
CA ILE A 253 -28.29 -3.23 3.45
C ILE A 253 -29.80 -3.56 3.53
N GLU A 254 -30.29 -4.06 4.66
CA GLU A 254 -31.69 -4.39 4.92
C GLU A 254 -32.59 -3.16 4.74
N GLY A 255 -32.29 -2.06 5.43
CA GLY A 255 -33.04 -0.80 5.27
C GLY A 255 -32.96 -0.21 3.86
N ILE A 256 -31.88 -0.50 3.12
CA ILE A 256 -31.76 -0.13 1.71
C ILE A 256 -32.69 -0.99 0.85
N MET A 257 -32.80 -2.30 1.10
CA MET A 257 -33.70 -3.21 0.38
C MET A 257 -35.17 -2.79 0.51
N GLU A 258 -35.62 -2.53 1.74
CA GLU A 258 -37.00 -2.10 2.05
C GLU A 258 -37.41 -0.81 1.30
N ASN A 259 -36.43 0.06 1.05
CA ASN A 259 -36.62 1.36 0.41
C ASN A 259 -36.10 1.41 -1.04
N LEU A 260 -35.79 0.25 -1.64
CA LEU A 260 -35.17 0.19 -2.96
C LEU A 260 -36.21 0.38 -4.07
N ASN A 261 -35.87 1.22 -5.07
CA ASN A 261 -36.67 1.29 -6.29
C ASN A 261 -36.40 0.05 -7.16
N HIS A 262 -37.13 -1.04 -6.90
CA HIS A 262 -37.03 -2.32 -7.62
C HIS A 262 -37.29 -2.21 -9.15
N LYS A 263 -37.91 -1.11 -9.64
CA LYS A 263 -38.04 -0.85 -11.09
C LYS A 263 -36.74 -0.33 -11.73
N ARG A 264 -35.82 0.19 -10.92
CA ARG A 264 -34.51 0.74 -11.36
C ARG A 264 -33.34 -0.17 -10.99
N TYR A 265 -33.44 -0.86 -9.85
CA TYR A 265 -32.37 -1.68 -9.29
C TYR A 265 -32.84 -3.12 -9.17
N GLN A 266 -32.17 -4.02 -9.89
CA GLN A 266 -32.36 -5.46 -9.76
C GLN A 266 -31.40 -5.97 -8.68
N ILE A 267 -31.97 -6.54 -7.61
CA ILE A 267 -31.22 -7.29 -6.60
C ILE A 267 -30.86 -8.65 -7.23
N PRO A 268 -29.65 -9.20 -7.03
CA PRO A 268 -29.32 -10.55 -7.48
C PRO A 268 -30.23 -11.59 -6.81
N ASP A 269 -30.60 -12.64 -7.55
CA ASP A 269 -31.24 -13.82 -6.97
C ASP A 269 -30.25 -14.50 -6.00
N GLU A 270 -30.75 -15.06 -4.89
CA GLU A 270 -29.96 -15.72 -3.83
C GLU A 270 -28.75 -14.91 -3.32
N TRP A 271 -28.89 -13.58 -3.19
CA TRP A 271 -27.75 -12.69 -2.87
C TRP A 271 -27.16 -12.93 -1.46
N THR A 272 -25.99 -13.57 -1.41
CA THR A 272 -25.23 -13.95 -0.20
C THR A 272 -24.50 -12.80 0.52
N TYR A 273 -25.19 -11.67 0.73
CA TYR A 273 -24.61 -10.50 1.39
C TYR A 273 -24.43 -10.70 2.90
N MET A 274 -25.27 -11.52 3.54
CA MET A 274 -25.24 -11.76 4.99
C MET A 274 -24.03 -12.61 5.38
N GLU A 275 -23.74 -13.65 4.59
CA GLU A 275 -22.58 -14.53 4.70
C GLU A 275 -21.29 -13.74 4.43
N SER A 276 -21.32 -12.85 3.43
CA SER A 276 -20.19 -11.95 3.13
C SER A 276 -19.94 -10.95 4.25
N ARG A 277 -21.00 -10.40 4.88
CA ARG A 277 -20.89 -9.56 6.07
C ARG A 277 -20.32 -10.34 7.26
N SER A 278 -20.78 -11.57 7.46
CA SER A 278 -20.26 -12.47 8.50
C SER A 278 -18.76 -12.73 8.31
N LEU A 279 -18.32 -13.02 7.08
CA LEU A 279 -16.92 -13.24 6.74
C LEU A 279 -16.03 -12.02 7.05
N PHE A 280 -16.50 -10.79 6.77
CA PHE A 280 -15.73 -9.58 7.11
C PHE A 280 -15.69 -9.27 8.61
N LYS A 281 -16.77 -9.55 9.35
CA LYS A 281 -16.85 -9.33 10.81
C LYS A 281 -16.04 -10.36 11.60
N GLU A 282 -16.24 -11.64 11.29
CA GLU A 282 -15.74 -12.81 12.02
C GLU A 282 -14.97 -13.74 11.07
N PRO A 283 -13.88 -13.27 10.43
CA PRO A 283 -13.09 -14.09 9.53
C PRO A 283 -12.41 -15.24 10.27
N LEU A 284 -12.33 -16.40 9.63
CA LEU A 284 -11.53 -17.51 10.12
C LEU A 284 -10.04 -17.12 10.08
N VAL A 285 -9.43 -16.99 11.26
CA VAL A 285 -8.03 -16.62 11.47
C VAL A 285 -7.44 -17.40 12.65
N LEU A 286 -6.13 -17.60 12.67
CA LEU A 286 -5.40 -18.10 13.83
C LEU A 286 -5.49 -17.07 14.98
N THR A 287 -5.86 -17.56 16.16
CA THR A 287 -6.05 -16.76 17.39
C THR A 287 -5.08 -17.13 18.52
N GLU A 288 -4.49 -18.34 18.49
CA GLU A 288 -3.61 -18.83 19.57
C GLU A 288 -2.26 -18.09 19.63
N ASP A 289 -1.90 -17.57 20.81
CA ASP A 289 -0.67 -16.79 20.98
C ASP A 289 0.62 -17.59 20.70
N HIS A 290 0.67 -18.87 21.07
CA HIS A 290 1.84 -19.73 20.88
C HIS A 290 2.18 -19.97 19.40
N GLN A 291 1.19 -19.98 18.50
CA GLN A 291 1.41 -20.14 17.05
C GLN A 291 1.82 -18.81 16.38
N LEU A 292 1.70 -17.68 17.08
CA LEU A 292 1.80 -16.33 16.52
C LEU A 292 2.95 -15.51 17.13
N GLU A 293 3.93 -16.15 17.76
CA GLU A 293 5.10 -15.49 18.34
C GLU A 293 6.11 -15.07 17.25
N LEU A 294 5.94 -13.86 16.72
CA LEU A 294 6.75 -13.32 15.62
C LEU A 294 8.24 -13.14 16.02
N LYS A 295 9.06 -14.13 15.66
CA LYS A 295 10.53 -14.13 15.80
C LYS A 295 11.20 -13.87 14.45
N TRP A 296 12.29 -13.09 14.48
CA TRP A 296 13.20 -12.88 13.35
C TRP A 296 14.57 -13.41 13.77
N THR A 297 14.99 -14.54 13.22
CA THR A 297 16.32 -15.13 13.43
C THR A 297 17.30 -14.61 12.38
N ASP A 298 18.58 -14.93 12.51
CA ASP A 298 19.57 -14.63 11.47
C ASP A 298 19.45 -15.58 10.26
N PRO A 299 19.84 -15.14 9.05
CA PRO A 299 19.71 -15.95 7.84
C PRO A 299 20.66 -17.15 7.89
N ASP A 300 20.16 -18.30 7.43
CA ASP A 300 20.96 -19.49 7.17
C ASP A 300 21.74 -19.28 5.86
N GLU A 301 23.01 -18.89 5.95
CA GLU A 301 23.82 -18.60 4.76
C GLU A 301 24.08 -19.85 3.91
N ASP A 302 24.44 -20.98 4.53
CA ASP A 302 24.69 -22.24 3.82
C ASP A 302 23.40 -22.77 3.17
N GLY A 303 22.27 -22.71 3.89
CA GLY A 303 20.96 -23.09 3.35
C GLY A 303 20.46 -22.17 2.23
N LEU A 304 20.69 -20.85 2.33
CA LEU A 304 20.39 -19.89 1.25
C LEU A 304 21.28 -20.10 0.03
N ILE A 305 22.58 -20.38 0.21
CA ILE A 305 23.49 -20.70 -0.89
C ILE A 305 23.06 -22.02 -1.55
N SER A 306 22.76 -23.07 -0.79
CA SER A 306 22.27 -24.33 -1.37
C SER A 306 20.99 -24.12 -2.18
N PHE A 307 19.98 -23.47 -1.59
CA PHE A 307 18.68 -23.35 -2.23
C PHE A 307 18.68 -22.39 -3.43
N LEU A 308 19.36 -21.24 -3.35
CA LEU A 308 19.36 -20.27 -4.45
C LEU A 308 20.43 -20.60 -5.51
N VAL A 309 21.66 -20.94 -5.10
CA VAL A 309 22.77 -21.16 -6.05
C VAL A 309 22.71 -22.57 -6.62
N ASN A 310 22.70 -23.60 -5.77
CA ASN A 310 22.86 -24.99 -6.24
C ASN A 310 21.56 -25.54 -6.86
N GLU A 311 20.41 -25.29 -6.24
CA GLU A 311 19.11 -25.82 -6.71
C GLU A 311 18.42 -24.91 -7.76
N ASN A 312 18.70 -23.61 -7.75
CA ASN A 312 18.01 -22.61 -8.58
C ASN A 312 18.92 -21.77 -9.50
N ALA A 313 20.22 -22.08 -9.58
CA ALA A 313 21.19 -21.46 -10.49
C ALA A 313 21.37 -19.92 -10.35
N PHE A 314 21.13 -19.35 -9.16
CA PHE A 314 21.43 -17.93 -8.90
C PHE A 314 22.94 -17.69 -8.78
N ASN A 315 23.42 -16.52 -9.24
CA ASN A 315 24.83 -16.14 -9.08
C ASN A 315 25.19 -15.97 -7.59
N LYS A 316 26.14 -16.80 -7.11
CA LYS A 316 26.60 -16.86 -5.71
C LYS A 316 27.00 -15.51 -5.14
N ASP A 317 27.84 -14.74 -5.84
CA ASP A 317 28.41 -13.49 -5.34
C ASP A 317 27.31 -12.48 -4.96
N ARG A 318 26.26 -12.37 -5.79
CA ARG A 318 25.09 -11.53 -5.51
C ARG A 318 24.25 -12.01 -4.32
N ILE A 319 24.21 -13.30 -4.04
CA ILE A 319 23.51 -13.86 -2.87
C ILE A 319 24.31 -13.54 -1.60
N THR A 320 25.60 -13.88 -1.55
CA THR A 320 26.48 -13.57 -0.41
C THR A 320 26.52 -12.07 -0.11
N GLN A 321 26.76 -11.21 -1.11
CA GLN A 321 26.71 -9.74 -0.95
C GLN A 321 25.35 -9.20 -0.48
N SER A 322 24.26 -9.97 -0.60
CA SER A 322 22.94 -9.58 -0.09
C SER A 322 22.72 -10.05 1.34
N ILE A 323 23.26 -11.22 1.71
CA ILE A 323 23.26 -11.75 3.09
C ILE A 323 24.15 -10.86 3.98
N GLU A 324 25.37 -10.53 3.55
CA GLU A 324 26.30 -9.61 4.22
C GLU A 324 25.63 -8.26 4.56
N ARG A 325 24.88 -7.69 3.62
CA ARG A 325 24.15 -6.42 3.81
C ARG A 325 23.01 -6.54 4.82
N VAL A 326 22.25 -7.63 4.80
CA VAL A 326 21.21 -7.91 5.80
C VAL A 326 21.81 -8.08 7.20
N MET A 327 22.90 -8.82 7.34
CA MET A 327 23.62 -8.99 8.61
C MET A 327 24.19 -7.66 9.12
N THR A 328 24.81 -6.89 8.23
CA THR A 328 25.32 -5.53 8.54
C THR A 328 24.20 -4.58 8.99
N ALA A 329 23.04 -4.63 8.34
CA ALA A 329 21.88 -3.82 8.71
C ALA A 329 21.36 -4.21 10.09
N LYS A 330 21.16 -5.52 10.35
CA LYS A 330 20.73 -6.04 11.66
C LYS A 330 21.65 -5.62 12.81
N SER A 331 22.96 -5.69 12.63
CA SER A 331 23.94 -5.23 13.62
C SER A 331 23.82 -3.73 13.92
N LYS A 332 23.47 -2.91 12.93
CA LYS A 332 23.19 -1.47 13.14
C LYS A 332 21.85 -1.23 13.85
N LEU A 333 20.87 -2.11 13.68
CA LEU A 333 19.56 -2.03 14.36
C LEU A 333 19.62 -2.41 15.85
N SER A 334 20.51 -3.33 16.25
CA SER A 334 20.72 -3.61 17.68
C SER A 334 21.41 -2.43 18.38
N TYR A 335 22.47 -1.89 17.76
CA TYR A 335 23.26 -0.78 18.29
C TYR A 335 22.46 0.54 18.39
N SER A 336 21.76 0.95 17.34
CA SER A 336 20.93 2.18 17.36
C SER A 336 19.77 2.10 18.36
N ARG A 337 19.31 0.89 18.72
CA ARG A 337 18.29 0.67 19.76
C ARG A 337 18.85 0.81 21.18
N SER A 338 20.13 0.58 21.43
CA SER A 338 20.75 0.87 22.74
C SER A 338 21.02 2.36 22.92
N GLU A 339 21.55 3.06 21.91
CA GLU A 339 21.75 4.52 22.00
C GLU A 339 20.44 5.28 22.20
N SER A 340 19.36 4.91 21.50
CA SER A 340 18.04 5.53 21.69
C SER A 340 17.34 5.19 23.02
N PHE A 341 17.90 4.26 23.82
CA PHE A 341 17.44 3.98 25.18
C PHE A 341 18.08 4.92 26.23
N PHE A 342 19.28 5.43 25.95
CA PHE A 342 19.98 6.37 26.82
C PHE A 342 19.84 7.80 26.28
N LYS A 343 19.08 8.65 26.97
CA LYS A 343 19.26 10.09 26.79
C LYS A 343 20.74 10.41 27.08
N PRO A 344 21.45 11.15 26.21
CA PRO A 344 22.75 11.70 26.59
C PRO A 344 22.59 12.47 27.89
N ALA A 345 23.39 12.14 28.90
CA ALA A 345 23.43 12.92 30.13
C ALA A 345 23.82 14.34 29.73
N VAL A 346 22.99 15.33 30.10
CA VAL A 346 23.30 16.73 29.84
C VAL A 346 24.50 17.08 30.71
N GLY A 347 25.69 17.02 30.11
CA GLY A 347 26.93 17.39 30.76
C GLY A 347 26.79 18.82 31.28
N GLN A 348 26.97 19.01 32.59
CA GLN A 348 26.93 20.33 33.19
C GLN A 348 28.03 21.18 32.55
N SER A 349 27.63 22.22 31.82
CA SER A 349 28.56 23.17 31.23
C SER A 349 29.33 23.85 32.35
N VAL A 350 30.63 23.55 32.46
CA VAL A 350 31.53 24.22 33.40
C VAL A 350 31.45 25.74 33.15
N PRO A 351 31.22 26.58 34.18
CA PRO A 351 31.18 28.02 33.98
C PRO A 351 32.53 28.51 33.45
N ALA A 352 32.51 29.29 32.36
CA ALA A 352 33.73 29.91 31.85
C ALA A 352 34.30 30.90 32.88
N GLU A 353 35.59 30.79 33.18
CA GLU A 353 36.26 31.66 34.14
C GLU A 353 36.26 33.12 33.68
N ARG A 354 36.06 34.05 34.61
CA ARG A 354 36.22 35.48 34.37
C ARG A 354 37.70 35.81 34.27
N VAL A 355 38.17 36.20 33.09
CA VAL A 355 39.45 36.90 32.95
C VAL A 355 39.32 38.29 33.57
N GLU A 356 40.17 38.59 34.56
CA GLU A 356 40.16 39.88 35.25
C GLU A 356 40.63 41.03 34.35
N THR A 357 40.09 42.23 34.60
CA THR A 357 40.38 43.43 33.82
C THR A 357 41.58 44.17 34.38
N ARG A 358 42.60 44.47 33.55
CA ARG A 358 43.62 45.48 33.88
C ARG A 358 43.29 46.80 33.18
N CYS A 359 43.06 47.83 33.98
CA CYS A 359 42.88 49.20 33.49
C CYS A 359 44.21 49.82 33.04
N ALA A 360 44.15 50.70 32.03
CA ALA A 360 45.18 51.68 31.73
C ALA A 360 44.52 53.06 31.60
N PHE A 361 45.10 54.09 32.25
CA PHE A 361 44.58 55.46 32.27
C PHE A 361 45.13 56.30 31.11
N VAL A 362 44.25 57.01 30.38
CA VAL A 362 44.56 58.27 29.65
C VAL A 362 43.37 59.24 29.80
N ALA A 363 43.61 60.55 29.65
CA ALA A 363 42.76 61.65 30.14
C ALA A 363 41.56 62.09 29.23
N PRO A 364 40.62 62.94 29.71
CA PRO A 364 39.29 63.16 29.08
C PRO A 364 38.98 64.60 28.58
N LYS A 365 37.75 64.78 28.03
CA LYS A 365 36.96 66.02 27.68
C LYS A 365 36.98 66.46 26.20
N PRO A 366 35.99 67.25 25.69
CA PRO A 366 34.66 67.61 26.25
C PRO A 366 33.43 67.49 25.28
N VAL A 367 32.27 67.23 25.88
CA VAL A 367 30.90 67.78 25.65
C VAL A 367 30.62 68.67 24.42
N MET A 368 29.52 68.38 23.68
CA MET A 368 28.45 69.35 23.34
C MET A 368 27.09 68.68 23.04
N LYS A 369 26.00 69.48 22.96
CA LYS A 369 24.57 69.09 22.85
C LYS A 369 23.93 69.67 21.57
N VAL A 370 22.61 69.41 21.41
CA VAL A 370 21.64 69.99 20.44
C VAL A 370 21.60 69.24 19.09
N GLY A 371 20.45 68.97 18.47
CA GLY A 371 19.06 69.31 18.83
C GLY A 371 17.99 68.49 18.07
N THR A 372 16.72 68.81 18.31
CA THR A 372 15.52 68.12 17.75
C THR A 372 15.16 68.55 16.33
N CYS A 373 14.50 67.68 15.55
CA CYS A 373 13.10 67.90 15.10
C CYS A 373 12.51 66.75 14.25
N TYR A 374 11.22 66.51 14.46
CA TYR A 374 10.25 65.83 13.56
C TYR A 374 9.58 66.92 12.67
N PRO A 375 8.77 66.65 11.60
CA PRO A 375 7.70 65.65 11.57
C PRO A 375 7.37 64.98 10.20
N VAL A 376 6.20 64.32 10.18
CA VAL A 376 5.53 63.59 9.09
C VAL A 376 4.66 64.53 8.25
N GLU A 377 4.47 64.26 6.95
CA GLU A 377 3.22 64.61 6.24
C GLU A 377 2.95 63.73 4.99
N ALA A 378 1.76 63.82 4.39
CA ALA A 378 1.29 62.91 3.32
C ALA A 378 0.24 63.52 2.35
N SER A 379 0.25 63.10 1.07
CA SER A 379 -0.79 63.31 0.02
C SER A 379 -0.49 62.32 -1.14
N VAL A 380 -1.36 61.55 -1.81
CA VAL A 380 -2.76 61.62 -2.33
C VAL A 380 -2.87 62.22 -3.76
N HIS A 381 -3.73 61.63 -4.62
CA HIS A 381 -4.04 61.93 -6.06
C HIS A 381 -3.10 61.33 -7.15
N SER A 382 -3.51 60.95 -8.38
CA SER A 382 -4.86 60.70 -9.00
C SER A 382 -4.76 59.96 -10.38
N ARG A 383 -5.87 59.39 -10.91
CA ARG A 383 -6.00 58.79 -12.28
C ARG A 383 -6.53 59.78 -13.34
N PRO A 384 -6.26 59.58 -14.65
CA PRO A 384 -7.27 59.05 -15.63
C PRO A 384 -6.74 57.86 -16.50
N LYS A 385 -7.54 56.92 -17.08
CA LYS A 385 -8.30 56.92 -18.38
C LYS A 385 -7.47 57.33 -19.62
N ALA A 386 -7.53 56.72 -20.82
CA ALA A 386 -8.16 55.50 -21.40
C ALA A 386 -7.43 55.18 -22.77
N MET A 387 -7.87 54.46 -23.84
CA MET A 387 -9.12 53.80 -24.29
C MET A 387 -8.92 52.86 -25.53
N GLY A 388 -9.73 51.81 -25.71
CA GLY A 388 -9.98 51.08 -26.99
C GLY A 388 -8.95 50.04 -27.49
N SER A 389 -9.18 49.23 -28.55
CA SER A 389 -10.42 48.65 -29.13
C SER A 389 -10.10 47.73 -30.34
N LYS A 390 -10.84 46.60 -30.50
CA LYS A 390 -11.37 46.00 -31.78
C LYS A 390 -11.53 44.47 -31.74
N SER A 391 -12.69 44.00 -32.19
CA SER A 391 -12.90 42.67 -32.80
C SER A 391 -12.73 42.76 -34.33
N PRO A 392 -12.85 41.64 -35.08
CA PRO A 392 -14.13 41.47 -35.77
C PRO A 392 -14.69 40.03 -35.83
N SER A 393 -15.96 39.98 -36.21
CA SER A 393 -16.73 38.88 -36.81
C SER A 393 -16.14 38.43 -38.18
N SER A 394 -16.56 37.37 -38.89
CA SER A 394 -17.49 36.22 -38.73
C SER A 394 -17.46 35.42 -40.04
N LEU A 395 -17.88 34.14 -40.07
CA LEU A 395 -18.70 33.58 -41.16
C LEU A 395 -19.21 32.15 -40.85
N ASP A 396 -20.41 31.84 -41.35
CA ASP A 396 -21.01 30.50 -41.35
C ASP A 396 -20.33 29.53 -42.33
N MET A 397 -20.46 28.23 -42.06
CA MET A 397 -21.14 27.38 -43.04
C MET A 397 -21.87 26.20 -42.41
N ARG A 398 -23.02 25.84 -42.98
CA ARG A 398 -23.84 24.68 -42.60
C ARG A 398 -23.52 23.48 -43.49
N SER A 399 -23.56 22.28 -42.94
CA SER A 399 -23.87 21.05 -43.70
C SER A 399 -24.59 20.05 -42.78
N SER A 400 -25.25 19.05 -43.38
CA SER A 400 -26.32 18.28 -42.74
C SER A 400 -26.04 16.77 -42.62
N GLN A 401 -26.87 16.10 -41.81
CA GLN A 401 -27.21 14.67 -41.80
C GLN A 401 -27.44 14.08 -43.22
N PRO A 402 -27.36 12.73 -43.45
CA PRO A 402 -27.81 11.61 -42.58
C PRO A 402 -26.69 10.61 -42.19
N MET A 403 -26.86 9.61 -41.30
CA MET A 403 -27.96 8.66 -40.95
C MET A 403 -28.16 7.49 -41.96
N PHE A 404 -28.68 6.36 -41.45
CA PHE A 404 -28.75 5.00 -42.04
C PHE A 404 -27.42 4.20 -42.00
N CYS A 405 -27.39 2.90 -41.65
CA CYS A 405 -28.43 2.00 -41.13
C CYS A 405 -27.94 1.32 -39.85
#